data_AF-A0A920VRG4-F1
#
_entry.id   AF-A0A920VRG4-F1
#
_cell.length_a   1.000
_cell.length_b   1.000
_cell.length_c   1.000
_cell.angle_alpha   90.00
_cell.angle_beta   90.00
_cell.angle_gamma   90.00
#
_symmetry.space_group_name_H-M   'P 1'
#
loop_
_entity.id
_entity.type
_entity.pdbx_description
1 polymer ?
#
loop_
_entity_poly.entity_id
_entity_poly.type
_entity_poly.pdbx_seq_one_letter_code
_entity_poly.pdbx_strand_id
1 'polypeptide(L)'
;MDALEKAKTAGKIRYTGVSNFSVEMMAESRDSSPIVTNQIGYHIFDRRPEAQVMPFVKENGMGIMAYGFAVPWPVNWNVGCR
;
A
#
# COMPACT_ATOMS: atom_id res chain seq x y z
N MET A 1 -9.96 7.97 -7.07
CA MET A 1 -9.87 6.51 -7.34
C MET A 1 -10.90 6.03 -8.37
N ASP A 2 -11.63 6.95 -9.01
CA ASP A 2 -12.86 6.68 -9.75
C ASP A 2 -12.68 5.79 -10.97
N ALA A 3 -11.52 5.87 -11.64
CA ALA A 3 -11.20 4.99 -12.76
C ALA A 3 -11.15 3.52 -12.35
N LEU A 4 -10.58 3.23 -11.17
CA LEU A 4 -10.54 1.87 -10.63
C LEU A 4 -11.93 1.40 -10.20
N GLU A 5 -12.77 2.29 -9.65
CA GLU A 5 -14.15 1.91 -9.34
C GLU A 5 -15.00 1.64 -10.58
N LYS A 6 -14.82 2.42 -11.64
CA LYS A 6 -15.44 2.13 -12.94
C LYS A 6 -14.99 0.75 -13.47
N ALA A 7 -13.70 0.42 -13.35
CA ALA A 7 -13.19 -0.89 -13.76
C ALA A 7 -13.75 -2.04 -12.90
N LYS A 8 -13.94 -1.81 -11.59
CA LYS A 8 -14.54 -2.79 -10.66
C LYS A 8 -16.03 -3.00 -10.95
N THR A 9 -16.78 -1.90 -11.15
CA THR A 9 -18.20 -1.93 -11.53
C THR A 9 -18.42 -2.59 -12.89
N ALA A 10 -17.51 -2.37 -13.84
CA ALA A 10 -17.51 -3.05 -15.14
C ALA A 10 -17.07 -4.54 -15.07
N GLY A 11 -16.76 -5.08 -13.88
CA GLY A 11 -16.36 -6.46 -13.67
C GLY A 11 -14.97 -6.83 -14.19
N LYS A 12 -14.14 -5.84 -14.56
CA LYS A 12 -12.78 -6.08 -15.09
C LYS A 12 -11.77 -6.40 -13.99
N ILE A 13 -11.99 -5.87 -12.78
CA ILE A 13 -11.16 -6.11 -11.60
C ILE A 13 -12.07 -6.44 -10.40
N ARG A 14 -11.55 -7.23 -9.45
CA ARG A 14 -12.29 -7.61 -8.23
C ARG A 14 -11.98 -6.70 -7.05
N TYR A 15 -10.73 -6.29 -6.92
CA TYR A 15 -10.21 -5.53 -5.78
C TYR A 15 -9.27 -4.42 -6.25
N THR A 16 -9.16 -3.38 -5.43
CA THR A 16 -8.24 -2.25 -5.65
C THR A 16 -7.17 -2.28 -4.57
N GLY A 17 -5.95 -1.94 -4.96
CA GLY A 17 -4.77 -1.89 -4.10
C GLY A 17 -3.90 -0.72 -4.51
N VAL A 18 -3.06 -0.27 -3.60
CA VAL A 18 -2.11 0.83 -3.81
C VAL A 18 -0.69 0.34 -3.51
N SER A 19 0.32 1.11 -3.93
CA SER A 19 1.73 0.80 -3.67
C SER A 19 2.45 2.06 -3.26
N ASN A 20 3.19 1.98 -2.15
CA ASN A 20 3.94 3.09 -1.55
C ASN A 20 3.10 4.31 -1.14
N PHE A 21 1.85 4.10 -0.73
CA PHE A 21 1.00 5.18 -0.25
C PHE A 21 1.25 5.48 1.24
N SER A 22 1.25 6.77 1.58
CA SER A 22 1.24 7.26 2.96
C SER A 22 -0.09 6.97 3.65
N VAL A 23 -0.15 7.17 4.97
CA VAL A 23 -1.41 7.04 5.73
C VAL A 23 -2.46 8.03 5.23
N GLU A 24 -2.06 9.27 4.96
CA GLU A 24 -2.93 10.34 4.46
C GLU A 24 -3.45 10.02 3.06
N MET A 25 -2.57 9.56 2.16
CA MET A 25 -2.96 9.16 0.80
C MET A 25 -3.91 7.97 0.82
N MET A 26 -3.68 6.98 1.71
CA MET A 26 -4.60 5.86 1.88
C MET A 26 -5.95 6.31 2.45
N ALA A 27 -5.96 7.22 3.42
CA ALA A 27 -7.18 7.77 4.00
C ALA A 27 -8.01 8.51 2.93
N GLU A 28 -7.40 9.43 2.19
CA GLU A 28 -8.07 10.18 1.11
C GLU A 28 -8.58 9.24 0.00
N SER A 29 -7.78 8.25 -0.38
CA SER A 29 -8.17 7.34 -1.47
C SER A 29 -9.32 6.41 -1.08
N ARG A 30 -9.48 6.10 0.22
CA ARG A 30 -10.56 5.26 0.74
C ARG A 30 -11.93 5.94 0.66
N ASP A 31 -11.99 7.28 0.67
CA ASP A 31 -13.24 8.02 0.50
C ASP A 31 -13.88 7.78 -0.88
N SER A 32 -13.04 7.50 -1.88
CA SER A 32 -13.48 7.22 -3.25
C SER A 32 -13.67 5.74 -3.57
N SER A 33 -12.89 4.84 -2.95
CA SER A 33 -12.91 3.40 -3.25
C SER A 33 -12.32 2.57 -2.12
N PRO A 34 -12.93 1.43 -1.71
CA PRO A 34 -12.34 0.55 -0.70
C PRO A 34 -11.02 -0.05 -1.18
N ILE A 35 -9.89 0.41 -0.61
CA ILE A 35 -8.56 -0.16 -0.85
C ILE A 35 -8.37 -1.40 0.01
N VAL A 36 -8.00 -2.52 -0.62
CA VAL A 36 -7.86 -3.82 0.05
C VAL A 36 -6.41 -4.10 0.47
N THR A 37 -5.42 -3.56 -0.24
CA THR A 37 -4.00 -3.81 0.07
C THR A 37 -3.12 -2.59 -0.22
N ASN A 38 -2.07 -2.41 0.59
CA ASN A 38 -0.96 -1.53 0.28
C ASN A 38 0.33 -2.35 0.11
N GLN A 39 0.98 -2.21 -1.04
CA GLN A 39 2.25 -2.84 -1.33
C GLN A 39 3.40 -1.90 -0.91
N ILE A 40 4.24 -2.34 0.02
CA ILE A 40 5.27 -1.51 0.64
C ILE A 40 6.61 -2.23 0.73
N GLY A 41 7.69 -1.46 0.67
CA GLY A 41 9.04 -1.98 0.92
C GLY A 41 9.18 -2.30 2.41
N TYR A 42 9.41 -3.56 2.74
CA TYR A 42 9.59 -3.99 4.12
C TYR A 42 10.55 -5.18 4.20
N HIS A 43 11.63 -5.00 4.95
CA HIS A 43 12.69 -5.99 5.16
C HIS A 43 13.49 -5.63 6.42
N ILE A 44 14.39 -6.51 6.86
CA ILE A 44 15.06 -6.37 8.16
C ILE A 44 15.82 -5.04 8.34
N PHE A 45 16.30 -4.44 7.25
CA PHE A 45 17.03 -3.17 7.25
C PHE A 45 16.14 -1.94 7.08
N ASP A 46 14.90 -2.11 6.61
CA ASP A 46 13.93 -1.02 6.45
C ASP A 46 12.59 -1.40 7.09
N ARG A 47 12.42 -0.89 8.31
CA ARG A 47 11.24 -1.11 9.15
C ARG A 47 10.41 0.17 9.32
N ARG A 48 10.69 1.23 8.53
CA ARG A 48 9.95 2.50 8.57
C ARG A 48 8.42 2.33 8.54
N PRO A 49 7.85 1.41 7.74
CA PRO A 49 6.40 1.26 7.69
C PRO A 49 5.74 0.75 8.98
N GLU A 50 6.51 0.18 9.92
CA GLU A 50 5.95 -0.31 11.20
C GLU A 50 5.39 0.82 12.07
N ALA A 51 5.97 2.02 12.00
CA ALA A 51 5.59 3.12 12.87
C ALA A 51 4.23 3.74 12.52
N GLN A 52 3.87 3.76 11.23
CA GLN A 52 2.71 4.52 10.74
C GLN A 52 1.79 3.70 9.84
N VAL A 53 2.34 2.99 8.86
CA VAL A 53 1.56 2.26 7.84
C VAL A 53 0.92 1.00 8.42
N MET A 54 1.69 0.20 9.19
CA MET A 54 1.17 -1.07 9.73
C MET A 54 0.01 -0.90 10.72
N PRO A 55 0.04 0.05 11.68
CA PRO A 55 -1.09 0.31 12.56
C PRO A 55 -2.34 0.73 11.78
N PHE A 56 -2.19 1.66 10.83
CA PHE A 56 -3.32 2.15 10.03
C PHE A 56 -3.96 1.04 9.20
N VAL A 57 -3.14 0.24 8.52
CA VAL A 57 -3.61 -0.90 7.71
C VAL A 57 -4.36 -1.92 8.57
N LYS A 58 -3.83 -2.22 9.77
CA LYS A 58 -4.46 -3.16 10.70
C LYS A 58 -5.81 -2.65 11.21
N GLU A 59 -5.90 -1.38 11.58
CA GLU A 59 -7.14 -0.75 12.06
C GLU A 59 -8.22 -0.73 10.97
N ASN A 60 -7.82 -0.52 9.71
CA ASN A 60 -8.72 -0.38 8.57
C ASN A 60 -9.07 -1.70 7.87
N GLY A 61 -8.62 -2.84 8.42
CA GLY A 61 -8.86 -4.18 7.84
C GLY A 61 -8.21 -4.39 6.47
N MET A 62 -7.10 -3.68 6.20
CA MET A 62 -6.37 -3.77 4.93
C MET A 62 -5.27 -4.85 5.00
N GLY A 63 -4.82 -5.31 3.84
CA GLY A 63 -3.65 -6.17 3.68
C GLY A 63 -2.36 -5.38 3.45
N ILE A 64 -1.23 -5.97 3.82
CA ILE A 64 0.11 -5.50 3.44
C ILE A 64 0.75 -6.52 2.52
N MET A 65 1.29 -6.05 1.40
CA MET A 65 2.13 -6.84 0.51
C MET A 65 3.56 -6.34 0.60
N ALA A 66 4.39 -7.02 1.38
CA ALA A 66 5.79 -6.66 1.53
C ALA A 66 6.60 -7.06 0.28
N TYR A 67 7.45 -6.16 -0.20
CA TYR A 67 8.47 -6.45 -1.19
C TYR A 67 9.87 -6.07 -0.67
N GLY A 68 10.91 -6.61 -1.29
CA GLY A 68 12.31 -6.30 -0.94
C GLY A 68 13.03 -7.34 -0.09
N PHE A 69 12.50 -8.57 0.02
CA PHE A 69 13.16 -9.63 0.79
C PHE A 69 14.48 -10.13 0.15
N ALA A 70 14.59 -10.11 -1.18
CA ALA A 70 15.70 -10.71 -1.92
C ALA A 70 16.66 -9.70 -2.56
N VAL A 71 16.61 -8.42 -2.18
CA VAL A 71 17.42 -7.38 -2.85
C VAL A 71 18.86 -7.38 -2.30
N PRO A 72 19.90 -7.45 -3.15
CA PRO A 72 21.28 -7.36 -2.70
C PRO A 72 21.59 -5.96 -2.15
N TRP A 73 22.36 -5.92 -1.08
CA TRP A 73 22.89 -4.68 -0.50
C TRP A 73 24.04 -4.13 -1.37
N PRO A 74 24.19 -2.82 -1.62
CA PRO A 74 23.42 -1.69 -1.10
C PRO A 74 22.50 -1.07 -2.19
N VAL A 75 21.29 -1.61 -2.38
CA VAL A 75 20.28 -0.93 -3.20
C VAL A 75 19.56 0.11 -2.35
N ASN A 76 19.72 1.39 -2.71
CA ASN A 76 19.03 2.50 -2.07
C ASN A 76 17.59 2.60 -2.58
N TRP A 77 16.63 2.03 -1.85
CA TRP A 77 15.21 2.14 -2.15
C TRP A 77 14.67 3.50 -1.70
N ASN A 78 14.80 4.48 -2.59
CA ASN A 78 14.22 5.81 -2.41
C ASN A 78 12.74 5.89 -2.84
N VAL A 79 12.03 4.75 -2.90
CA VAL A 79 10.56 4.71 -2.90
C VAL A 79 10.12 4.91 -1.47
N GLY A 80 10.19 6.17 -1.04
CA GLY A 80 9.60 6.58 0.22
C GLY A 80 8.11 6.31 0.17
N CYS A 81 7.62 5.45 1.06
CA CYS A 81 6.44 5.85 1.82
C CYS A 81 6.85 7.15 2.51
N ARG A 82 6.49 8.28 1.88
CA ARG A 82 6.50 9.59 2.55
C ARG A 82 5.31 9.68 3.48
#